data_AF-A0A0A2L998-F1
#
_entry.id   AF-A0A0A2L998-F1
#
_cell.length_a   1.000
_cell.length_b   1.000
_cell.length_c   1.000
_cell.angle_alpha   90.00
_cell.angle_beta   90.00
_cell.angle_gamma   90.00
#
_symmetry.space_group_name_H-M   'P 1'
#
loop_
_entity.id
_entity.type
_entity.pdbx_description
1 polymer ?
#
loop_
_entity_poly.entity_id
_entity_poly.type
_entity_poly.pdbx_seq_one_letter_code
_entity_poly.pdbx_strand_id
1 'polypeptide(L)'
;MHIPRASWLLAACMGTLINASDILEVDLVFPHNETYAPTDRFPVVFAFQNANRARHLTPAISYTLWNLQDLDASVTSSHDLRGTNWTDQDTYLAHSYSTLFKNEGRYKVSWTVTWQSCDEEAFENRLSTASMIDNTTTWAAYFPTQSSAPKVDLVAATAKKTCPDEYGVSIIVTDKTMKAPWNVKWSGGDYTNDTCAVVANSTPTATPDPCRVHIDKTTVESMEASLLARLCGGLTPPSNCPEDKKNAAQQLAVVGMSCLLAAFGALGFFLV
;
A
#
# COMPACT_ATOMS: atom_id res chain seq x y z
N MET A 1 -25.64 60.18 25.30
CA MET A 1 -25.57 58.70 25.41
C MET A 1 -25.26 58.14 24.04
N HIS A 2 -24.02 57.73 23.80
CA HIS A 2 -23.63 56.98 22.60
C HIS A 2 -23.14 55.61 23.06
N ILE A 3 -23.82 54.55 22.60
CA ILE A 3 -23.37 53.16 22.78
C ILE A 3 -22.81 52.74 21.42
N PRO A 4 -21.53 52.38 21.29
CA PRO A 4 -21.00 51.86 20.04
C PRO A 4 -21.40 50.39 19.91
N ARG A 5 -22.03 50.03 18.79
CA ARG A 5 -22.25 48.63 18.39
C ARG A 5 -20.92 48.08 17.87
N ALA A 6 -20.29 47.20 18.63
CA ALA A 6 -19.20 46.38 18.14
C ALA A 6 -19.80 45.25 17.27
N SER A 7 -19.66 45.38 15.95
CA SER A 7 -20.03 44.33 15.00
C SER A 7 -18.86 43.35 14.90
N TRP A 8 -19.00 42.17 15.53
CA TRP A 8 -18.03 41.09 15.40
C TRP A 8 -18.31 40.34 14.09
N LEU A 9 -17.44 40.52 13.10
CA LEU A 9 -17.41 39.70 11.90
C LEU A 9 -16.68 38.40 12.22
N LEU A 10 -17.42 37.32 12.48
CA LEU A 10 -16.86 35.97 12.49
C LEU A 10 -16.70 35.52 11.03
N ALA A 11 -15.47 35.59 10.53
CA ALA A 11 -15.09 34.94 9.28
C ALA A 11 -15.03 33.42 9.54
N ALA A 12 -16.06 32.69 9.13
CA ALA A 12 -16.03 31.24 9.09
C ALA A 12 -15.20 30.81 7.88
N CYS A 13 -13.96 30.39 8.10
CA CYS A 13 -13.22 29.63 7.11
C CYS A 13 -13.92 28.28 6.95
N MET A 14 -14.78 28.15 5.93
CA MET A 14 -15.25 26.84 5.47
C MET A 14 -14.08 26.15 4.80
N GLY A 15 -13.23 25.50 5.60
CA GLY A 15 -12.34 24.46 5.09
C GLY A 15 -13.20 23.28 4.67
N THR A 16 -12.95 22.74 3.48
CA THR A 16 -13.50 21.45 3.05
C THR A 16 -13.07 20.37 4.05
N LEU A 17 -14.03 19.70 4.68
CA LEU A 17 -13.76 18.55 5.55
C LEU A 17 -13.34 17.37 4.67
N ILE A 18 -12.07 16.96 4.75
CA ILE A 18 -11.58 15.73 4.11
C ILE A 18 -11.85 14.58 5.09
N ASN A 19 -12.61 13.58 4.68
CA ASN A 19 -12.83 12.38 5.49
C ASN A 19 -11.61 11.45 5.37
N ALA A 20 -11.14 10.90 6.49
CA ALA A 20 -9.98 10.02 6.50
C ALA A 20 -10.18 8.76 5.63
N SER A 21 -11.43 8.30 5.48
CA SER A 21 -11.79 7.17 4.61
C SER A 21 -11.68 7.46 3.11
N ASP A 22 -11.55 8.72 2.72
CA ASP A 22 -11.45 9.14 1.32
C ASP A 22 -9.99 9.21 0.86
N ILE A 23 -9.06 9.05 1.80
CA ILE A 23 -7.62 9.10 1.55
C ILE A 23 -7.14 7.67 1.31
N LEU A 24 -6.74 7.37 0.08
CA LEU A 24 -5.84 6.24 -0.16
C LEU A 24 -4.45 6.67 0.30
N GLU A 25 -3.87 5.91 1.22
CA GLU A 25 -2.51 6.18 1.71
C GLU A 25 -1.60 5.03 1.32
N VAL A 26 -0.43 5.35 0.77
CA VAL A 26 0.57 4.36 0.36
C VAL A 26 1.86 4.59 1.11
N ASP A 27 2.30 3.60 1.87
CA ASP A 27 3.38 3.76 2.84
C ASP A 27 4.52 2.78 2.63
N LEU A 28 5.75 3.25 2.84
CA LEU A 28 6.88 2.40 3.15
C LEU A 28 6.83 2.02 4.64
N VAL A 29 6.29 0.84 4.92
CA VAL A 29 6.17 0.30 6.28
C VAL A 29 7.52 -0.21 6.79
N PHE A 30 8.34 -0.77 5.88
CA PHE A 30 9.66 -1.25 6.23
C PHE A 30 10.58 -1.32 4.99
N PRO A 31 11.87 -0.95 5.10
CA PRO A 31 12.58 -0.45 6.29
C PRO A 31 12.42 1.05 6.54
N HIS A 32 12.55 1.45 7.80
CA HIS A 32 12.69 2.85 8.22
C HIS A 32 14.17 3.21 8.44
N ASN A 33 14.45 4.48 8.74
CA ASN A 33 15.80 4.97 9.01
C ASN A 33 16.32 4.53 10.39
N GLU A 34 16.61 3.24 10.50
CA GLU A 34 17.13 2.57 11.69
C GLU A 34 18.23 1.58 11.34
N THR A 35 18.94 1.10 12.35
CA THR A 35 19.99 0.09 12.17
C THR A 35 19.42 -1.31 12.40
N TYR A 36 19.65 -2.22 11.46
CA TYR A 36 19.20 -3.62 11.55
C TYR A 36 20.37 -4.60 11.46
N ALA A 37 20.23 -5.78 12.04
CA ALA A 37 21.18 -6.86 11.77
C ALA A 37 21.09 -7.29 10.29
N PRO A 38 22.22 -7.59 9.63
CA PRO A 38 22.19 -8.24 8.33
C PRO A 38 21.37 -9.53 8.37
N THR A 39 20.60 -9.79 7.31
CA THR A 39 19.79 -11.01 7.17
C THR A 39 19.76 -11.48 5.71
N ASP A 40 19.70 -12.80 5.51
CA ASP A 40 19.68 -13.41 4.18
C ASP A 40 18.43 -13.00 3.37
N ARG A 41 17.32 -12.75 4.06
CA ARG A 41 16.04 -12.35 3.48
C ARG A 41 15.51 -11.12 4.21
N PHE A 42 15.96 -9.96 3.77
CA PHE A 42 15.54 -8.70 4.35
C PHE A 42 14.22 -8.27 3.71
N PRO A 43 13.15 -8.04 4.51
CA PRO A 43 11.85 -7.67 3.98
C PRO A 43 11.84 -6.24 3.46
N VAL A 44 11.04 -5.99 2.45
CA VAL A 44 10.63 -4.65 2.01
C VAL A 44 9.12 -4.68 1.94
N VAL A 45 8.46 -3.80 2.70
CA VAL A 45 7.02 -3.86 2.93
C VAL A 45 6.42 -2.50 2.69
N PHE A 46 5.42 -2.48 1.81
CA PHE A 46 4.55 -1.36 1.57
C PHE A 46 3.14 -1.67 2.02
N ALA A 47 2.39 -0.63 2.41
CA ALA A 47 0.98 -0.74 2.71
C ALA A 47 0.16 0.20 1.84
N PHE A 48 -1.06 -0.23 1.52
CA PHE A 48 -2.13 0.62 1.02
C PHE A 48 -3.19 0.67 2.12
N GLN A 49 -3.34 1.81 2.79
CA GLN A 49 -4.40 2.03 3.78
C GLN A 49 -5.64 2.60 3.09
N ASN A 50 -6.83 2.22 3.56
CA ASN A 50 -8.10 2.40 2.83
C ASN A 50 -8.00 1.79 1.42
N ALA A 51 -7.52 0.54 1.36
CA ALA A 51 -7.11 -0.10 0.10
C ALA A 51 -8.23 -0.16 -0.95
N ASN A 52 -9.50 -0.19 -0.54
CA ASN A 52 -10.65 -0.12 -1.45
C ASN A 52 -10.65 1.12 -2.37
N ARG A 53 -10.05 2.23 -1.93
CA ARG A 53 -9.92 3.46 -2.72
C ARG A 53 -8.95 3.32 -3.91
N ALA A 54 -8.06 2.31 -3.90
CA ALA A 54 -7.15 2.02 -5.01
C ALA A 54 -7.83 1.39 -6.24
N ARG A 55 -9.03 0.83 -6.08
CA ARG A 55 -9.71 0.02 -7.11
C ARG A 55 -9.75 0.67 -8.49
N HIS A 56 -9.97 1.98 -8.53
CA HIS A 56 -10.20 2.72 -9.77
C HIS A 56 -9.02 3.64 -10.14
N LEU A 57 -7.86 3.45 -9.51
CA LEU A 57 -6.65 4.27 -9.72
C LEU A 57 -5.49 3.54 -10.40
N THR A 58 -5.60 2.22 -10.58
CA THR A 58 -4.54 1.36 -11.16
C THR A 58 -3.15 1.67 -10.58
N PRO A 59 -2.97 1.70 -9.24
CA PRO A 59 -1.70 2.10 -8.68
C PRO A 59 -0.61 1.05 -8.96
N ALA A 60 0.63 1.49 -8.97
CA ALA A 60 1.80 0.63 -9.02
C ALA A 60 2.90 1.13 -8.08
N ILE A 61 3.66 0.20 -7.52
CA ILE A 61 4.85 0.47 -6.74
C ILE A 61 6.06 -0.08 -7.50
N SER A 62 7.05 0.77 -7.70
CA SER A 62 8.38 0.36 -8.14
C SER A 62 9.43 0.86 -7.15
N TYR A 63 10.50 0.11 -6.96
CA TYR A 63 11.55 0.51 -6.05
C TYR A 63 12.91 -0.07 -6.46
N THR A 64 13.95 0.66 -6.10
CA THR A 64 15.35 0.25 -6.26
C THR A 64 16.03 0.24 -4.91
N LEU A 65 16.62 -0.91 -4.61
CA LEU A 65 17.45 -1.15 -3.45
C LEU A 65 18.91 -0.88 -3.84
N TRP A 66 19.60 -0.03 -3.10
CA TRP A 66 20.97 0.37 -3.39
C TRP A 66 21.90 -0.03 -2.25
N ASN A 67 23.03 -0.61 -2.59
CA ASN A 67 24.21 -0.60 -1.72
C ASN A 67 24.95 0.72 -1.90
N LEU A 68 25.06 1.54 -0.85
CA LEU A 68 25.71 2.84 -0.93
C LEU A 68 27.24 2.77 -0.85
N GLN A 69 27.79 1.60 -0.55
CA GLN A 69 29.23 1.35 -0.59
C GLN A 69 29.69 0.90 -1.98
N ASP A 70 28.77 0.31 -2.75
CA ASP A 70 28.98 -0.17 -4.11
C ASP A 70 27.75 0.21 -4.93
N LEU A 71 27.79 1.42 -5.52
CA LEU A 71 26.63 1.98 -6.23
C LEU A 71 26.27 1.20 -7.50
N ASP A 72 27.17 0.34 -8.00
CA ASP A 72 26.88 -0.57 -9.10
C ASP A 72 26.04 -1.79 -8.63
N ALA A 73 26.03 -2.07 -7.32
CA ALA A 73 25.19 -3.10 -6.70
C ALA A 73 23.81 -2.54 -6.32
N SER A 74 22.89 -2.56 -7.29
CA SER A 74 21.48 -2.24 -7.08
C SER A 74 20.53 -3.33 -7.58
N VAL A 75 19.34 -3.40 -6.99
CA VAL A 75 18.27 -4.31 -7.39
C VAL A 75 16.98 -3.52 -7.54
N THR A 76 16.42 -3.52 -8.75
CA THR A 76 15.11 -2.92 -9.03
C THR A 76 14.03 -3.99 -8.99
N SER A 77 12.90 -3.65 -8.39
CA SER A 77 11.73 -4.51 -8.32
C SER A 77 10.45 -3.68 -8.36
N SER A 78 9.33 -4.34 -8.53
CA SER A 78 8.01 -3.74 -8.54
C SER A 78 6.98 -4.72 -8.00
N HIS A 79 5.90 -4.17 -7.48
CA HIS A 79 4.71 -4.95 -7.18
C HIS A 79 3.74 -4.85 -8.35
N ASP A 80 3.43 -6.00 -8.96
CA ASP A 80 2.32 -6.07 -9.91
C ASP A 80 1.01 -6.07 -9.13
N LEU A 81 0.35 -4.93 -9.12
CA LEU A 81 -0.91 -4.73 -8.41
C LEU A 81 -2.12 -4.87 -9.34
N ARG A 82 -1.91 -5.24 -10.60
CA ARG A 82 -2.99 -5.48 -11.56
C ARG A 82 -3.79 -6.70 -11.13
N GLY A 83 -5.12 -6.56 -11.13
CA GLY A 83 -6.01 -7.64 -10.68
C GLY A 83 -6.01 -7.88 -9.17
N THR A 84 -5.35 -7.04 -8.36
CA THR A 84 -5.47 -7.08 -6.90
C THR A 84 -6.94 -6.90 -6.51
N ASN A 85 -7.41 -7.73 -5.60
CA ASN A 85 -8.75 -7.57 -5.05
C ASN A 85 -8.72 -6.51 -3.94
N TRP A 86 -9.17 -5.30 -4.28
CA TRP A 86 -9.18 -4.15 -3.38
C TRP A 86 -10.41 -4.10 -2.44
N THR A 87 -11.44 -4.92 -2.63
CA THR A 87 -12.72 -4.74 -1.93
C THR A 87 -12.78 -5.35 -0.53
N ASP A 88 -11.84 -6.21 -0.18
CA ASP A 88 -11.97 -7.10 0.98
C ASP A 88 -11.01 -6.75 2.14
N GLN A 89 -10.25 -5.66 2.02
CA GLN A 89 -9.21 -5.30 2.99
C GLN A 89 -9.15 -3.79 3.24
N ASP A 90 -9.17 -3.40 4.52
CA ASP A 90 -8.88 -2.02 4.93
C ASP A 90 -7.43 -1.65 4.64
N THR A 91 -6.50 -2.59 4.83
CA THR A 91 -5.08 -2.43 4.52
C THR A 91 -4.58 -3.59 3.66
N TYR A 92 -3.94 -3.28 2.54
CA TYR A 92 -3.28 -4.26 1.67
C TYR A 92 -1.76 -4.14 1.82
N LEU A 93 -1.07 -5.26 2.08
CA LEU A 93 0.39 -5.30 2.25
C LEU A 93 1.10 -5.88 1.02
N ALA A 94 1.80 -5.01 0.29
CA ALA A 94 2.69 -5.42 -0.79
C ALA A 94 4.09 -5.66 -0.21
N HIS A 95 4.58 -6.90 -0.29
CA HIS A 95 5.84 -7.27 0.36
C HIS A 95 6.74 -8.13 -0.51
N SER A 96 8.05 -7.99 -0.29
CA SER A 96 9.09 -8.78 -0.94
C SER A 96 10.26 -9.01 0.01
N TYR A 97 11.20 -9.86 -0.41
CA TYR A 97 12.42 -10.14 0.36
C TYR A 97 13.64 -10.03 -0.55
N SER A 98 14.66 -9.33 -0.07
CA SER A 98 15.92 -9.08 -0.77
C SER A 98 17.10 -9.74 -0.06
N THR A 99 18.06 -10.22 -0.85
CA THR A 99 19.35 -10.73 -0.37
C THR A 99 20.44 -9.66 -0.41
N LEU A 100 20.14 -8.45 -0.89
CA LEU A 100 21.12 -7.37 -1.04
C LEU A 100 21.69 -6.92 0.32
N PHE A 101 20.91 -7.04 1.38
CA PHE A 101 21.20 -6.53 2.72
C PHE A 101 21.76 -7.60 3.68
N LYS A 102 22.34 -8.67 3.13
CA LYS A 102 22.90 -9.81 3.89
C LYS A 102 24.24 -9.52 4.57
N ASN A 103 24.89 -8.41 4.19
CA ASN A 103 26.16 -7.97 4.77
C ASN A 103 25.96 -6.67 5.54
N GLU A 104 26.95 -6.29 6.36
CA GLU A 104 26.99 -4.97 6.96
C GLU A 104 27.16 -3.89 5.90
N GLY A 105 26.41 -2.79 6.04
CA GLY A 105 26.67 -1.63 5.21
C GLY A 105 25.67 -0.49 5.34
N ARG A 106 25.64 0.36 4.32
CA ARG A 106 24.69 1.48 4.21
C ARG A 106 23.86 1.27 2.97
N TYR A 107 22.54 1.34 3.13
CA TYR A 107 21.61 1.02 2.07
C TYR A 107 20.56 2.12 1.90
N LYS A 108 19.93 2.11 0.74
CA LYS A 108 18.83 3.00 0.39
C LYS A 108 17.73 2.22 -0.31
N VAL A 109 16.49 2.40 0.11
CA VAL A 109 15.30 2.04 -0.69
C VAL A 109 14.80 3.33 -1.32
N SER A 110 14.91 3.44 -2.64
CA SER A 110 14.23 4.49 -3.41
C SER A 110 12.96 3.88 -3.97
N TRP A 111 11.80 4.46 -3.71
CA TRP A 111 10.52 3.90 -4.14
C TRP A 111 9.65 4.97 -4.78
N THR A 112 8.82 4.53 -5.71
CA THR A 112 7.94 5.36 -6.50
C THR A 112 6.56 4.73 -6.52
N VAL A 113 5.56 5.55 -6.21
CA VAL A 113 4.15 5.24 -6.43
C VAL A 113 3.69 5.98 -7.67
N THR A 114 3.06 5.25 -8.58
CA THR A 114 2.36 5.83 -9.73
C THR A 114 0.90 5.46 -9.68
N TRP A 115 0.02 6.37 -10.11
CA TRP A 115 -1.41 6.10 -10.23
C TRP A 115 -2.01 6.90 -11.37
N GLN A 116 -3.14 6.41 -11.88
CA GLN A 116 -3.89 7.03 -12.96
C GLN A 116 -5.28 7.40 -12.47
N SER A 117 -5.78 8.58 -12.82
CA SER A 117 -7.11 9.05 -12.43
C SER A 117 -7.86 9.63 -13.62
N CYS A 118 -9.18 9.78 -13.50
CA CYS A 118 -9.96 10.39 -14.57
C CYS A 118 -9.59 11.86 -14.76
N ASP A 119 -9.49 12.29 -16.01
CA ASP A 119 -9.55 13.70 -16.35
C ASP A 119 -11.02 14.11 -16.47
N GLU A 120 -11.60 14.56 -15.35
CA GLU A 120 -13.02 14.90 -15.24
C GLU A 120 -13.45 15.89 -16.33
N GLU A 121 -12.70 16.99 -16.49
CA GLU A 121 -13.00 18.03 -17.46
C GLU A 121 -12.89 17.50 -18.90
N ALA A 122 -11.81 16.78 -19.22
CA ALA A 122 -11.62 16.28 -20.58
C ALA A 122 -12.63 15.20 -20.96
N PHE A 123 -13.03 14.35 -20.00
CA PHE A 123 -13.98 13.26 -20.24
C PHE A 123 -15.41 13.78 -20.38
N GLU A 124 -15.82 14.75 -19.55
CA GLU A 124 -17.15 15.38 -19.67
C GLU A 124 -17.29 16.16 -20.99
N ASN A 125 -16.27 16.91 -21.38
CA ASN A 125 -16.26 17.69 -22.62
C ASN A 125 -15.93 16.87 -23.87
N ARG A 126 -15.66 15.56 -23.73
CA ARG A 126 -15.31 14.63 -24.81
C ARG A 126 -14.19 15.15 -25.71
N LEU A 127 -13.15 15.70 -25.08
CA LEU A 127 -12.03 16.28 -25.80
C LEU A 127 -11.32 15.18 -26.61
N SER A 128 -10.98 15.47 -27.87
CA SER A 128 -10.26 14.52 -28.72
C SER A 128 -8.86 14.19 -28.21
N THR A 129 -8.31 15.04 -27.34
CA THR A 129 -7.01 14.90 -26.67
C THR A 129 -7.13 14.33 -25.26
N ALA A 130 -8.31 13.87 -24.84
CA ALA A 130 -8.50 13.31 -23.51
C ALA A 130 -7.54 12.12 -23.27
N SER A 131 -6.97 12.09 -22.07
CA SER A 131 -6.14 11.00 -21.56
C SER A 131 -6.42 10.79 -20.08
N MET A 132 -5.90 9.71 -19.51
CA MET A 132 -5.83 9.59 -18.06
C MET A 132 -4.90 10.68 -17.49
N ILE A 133 -5.14 11.09 -16.24
CA ILE A 133 -4.18 11.89 -15.48
C ILE A 133 -3.19 10.93 -14.82
N ASP A 134 -1.94 10.97 -15.27
CA ASP A 134 -0.83 10.22 -14.69
C ASP A 134 -0.17 11.01 -13.56
N ASN A 135 -0.05 10.40 -12.38
CA ASN A 135 0.64 10.97 -11.24
C ASN A 135 1.77 10.05 -10.77
N THR A 136 2.80 10.67 -10.20
CA THR A 136 3.96 9.97 -9.67
C THR A 136 4.46 10.67 -8.41
N THR A 137 4.91 9.90 -7.43
CA THR A 137 5.60 10.42 -6.25
C THR A 137 6.72 9.48 -5.88
N THR A 138 7.89 10.03 -5.59
CA THR A 138 9.10 9.27 -5.29
C THR A 138 9.68 9.72 -3.96
N TRP A 139 10.06 8.73 -3.15
CA TRP A 139 10.68 8.91 -1.85
C TRP A 139 11.90 8.00 -1.71
N ALA A 140 12.67 8.23 -0.64
CA ALA A 140 13.79 7.37 -0.30
C ALA A 140 13.95 7.23 1.21
N ALA A 141 14.20 6.00 1.66
CA ALA A 141 14.63 5.70 3.02
C ALA A 141 16.08 5.21 3.01
N TYR A 142 16.85 5.66 3.98
CA TYR A 142 18.25 5.29 4.17
C TYR A 142 18.37 4.54 5.48
N PHE A 143 19.14 3.46 5.49
CA PHE A 143 19.32 2.67 6.71
C PHE A 143 20.66 1.90 6.67
N PRO A 144 21.34 1.76 7.81
CA PRO A 144 22.50 0.89 7.91
C PRO A 144 22.15 -0.54 8.36
N THR A 145 23.01 -1.50 8.06
CA THR A 145 23.03 -2.80 8.72
C THR A 145 24.33 -3.02 9.49
N GLN A 146 24.24 -3.59 10.68
CA GLN A 146 25.37 -3.87 11.58
C GLN A 146 25.11 -5.15 12.37
N SER A 147 26.10 -6.03 12.52
CA SER A 147 25.93 -7.33 13.19
C SER A 147 25.55 -7.21 14.66
N SER A 148 25.87 -6.08 15.30
CA SER A 148 25.51 -5.77 16.69
C SER A 148 24.08 -5.23 16.85
N ALA A 149 23.40 -4.89 15.76
CA ALA A 149 22.05 -4.35 15.80
C ALA A 149 21.00 -5.44 16.06
N PRO A 150 19.77 -5.07 16.47
CA PRO A 150 18.68 -6.02 16.61
C PRO A 150 18.37 -6.71 15.28
N LYS A 151 17.97 -7.99 15.35
CA LYS A 151 17.41 -8.70 14.20
C LYS A 151 16.15 -8.00 13.70
N VAL A 152 15.88 -8.14 12.41
CA VAL A 152 14.65 -7.62 11.82
C VAL A 152 13.44 -8.24 12.53
N ASP A 153 12.56 -7.37 13.02
CA ASP A 153 11.29 -7.72 13.65
C ASP A 153 10.23 -6.72 13.15
N LEU A 154 9.34 -7.17 12.27
CA LEU A 154 8.32 -6.33 11.65
C LEU A 154 7.23 -5.93 12.67
N VAL A 155 6.97 -6.75 13.69
CA VAL A 155 5.99 -6.44 14.74
C VAL A 155 6.53 -5.30 15.59
N ALA A 156 7.81 -5.38 15.99
CA ALA A 156 8.46 -4.30 16.73
C ALA A 156 8.62 -3.03 15.90
N ALA A 157 8.97 -3.15 14.61
CA ALA A 157 9.15 -2.02 13.71
C ALA A 157 7.86 -1.20 13.52
N THR A 158 6.70 -1.88 13.50
CA THR A 158 5.38 -1.25 13.32
C THR A 158 4.68 -0.88 14.63
N ALA A 159 5.30 -1.13 15.79
CA ALA A 159 4.80 -0.67 17.09
C ALA A 159 5.04 0.83 17.36
N LYS A 160 5.74 1.52 16.45
CA LYS A 160 6.08 2.93 16.58
C LYS A 160 4.86 3.81 16.40
N LYS A 161 4.83 4.92 17.14
CA LYS A 161 3.72 5.88 17.12
C LYS A 161 3.94 7.07 16.19
N THR A 162 5.14 7.26 15.67
CA THR A 162 5.50 8.44 14.86
C THR A 162 6.43 8.04 13.74
N CYS A 163 6.02 8.35 12.51
CA CYS A 163 6.78 8.14 11.29
C CYS A 163 6.95 9.50 10.58
N PRO A 164 8.08 9.74 9.89
CA PRO A 164 8.21 10.85 8.96
C PRO A 164 7.15 10.78 7.84
N ASP A 165 6.61 11.92 7.45
CA ASP A 165 5.65 12.05 6.34
C ASP A 165 6.24 11.51 5.02
N GLU A 166 7.56 11.58 4.84
CA GLU A 166 8.31 11.09 3.67
C GLU A 166 8.23 9.56 3.48
N TYR A 167 7.61 8.84 4.42
CA TYR A 167 7.31 7.42 4.28
C TYR A 167 5.93 7.15 3.70
N GLY A 168 5.10 8.17 3.46
CA GLY A 168 3.75 8.00 2.95
C GLY A 168 3.42 8.88 1.74
N VAL A 169 2.40 8.46 0.99
CA VAL A 169 1.78 9.21 -0.10
C VAL A 169 0.27 9.18 0.12
N SER A 170 -0.33 10.34 0.38
CA SER A 170 -1.78 10.48 0.53
C SER A 170 -2.42 10.93 -0.78
N ILE A 171 -3.45 10.20 -1.23
CA ILE A 171 -4.21 10.46 -2.44
C ILE A 171 -5.68 10.63 -2.03
N ILE A 172 -6.24 11.82 -2.22
CA ILE A 172 -7.66 12.06 -1.92
C ILE A 172 -8.51 11.56 -3.07
N VAL A 173 -9.13 10.41 -2.87
CA VAL A 173 -9.99 9.74 -3.84
C VAL A 173 -11.42 10.15 -3.57
N THR A 174 -12.02 10.89 -4.49
CA THR A 174 -13.42 11.30 -4.34
C THR A 174 -14.36 10.10 -4.55
N ASP A 175 -15.62 10.24 -4.14
CA ASP A 175 -16.65 9.24 -4.46
C ASP A 175 -17.09 9.28 -5.94
N LYS A 176 -16.57 10.22 -6.74
CA LYS A 176 -16.90 10.32 -8.17
C LYS A 176 -16.05 9.33 -8.96
N THR A 177 -16.74 8.53 -9.77
CA THR A 177 -16.13 7.66 -10.79
C THR A 177 -16.68 8.00 -12.16
N MET A 178 -15.90 7.75 -13.20
CA MET A 178 -16.28 8.02 -14.58
C MET A 178 -15.86 6.89 -15.50
N LYS A 179 -16.63 6.69 -16.57
CA LYS A 179 -16.23 5.80 -17.66
C LYS A 179 -15.19 6.50 -18.53
N ALA A 180 -14.02 5.89 -18.66
CA ALA A 180 -13.01 6.32 -19.61
C ALA A 180 -13.60 6.24 -21.04
N PRO A 181 -13.47 7.29 -21.86
CA PRO A 181 -13.89 7.23 -23.26
C PRO A 181 -13.19 6.11 -24.03
N TRP A 182 -13.87 5.51 -25.00
CA TRP A 182 -13.36 4.36 -25.78
C TRP A 182 -12.03 4.63 -26.53
N ASN A 183 -11.73 5.90 -26.82
CA ASN A 183 -10.51 6.32 -27.48
C ASN A 183 -9.34 6.57 -26.51
N VAL A 184 -9.58 6.53 -25.20
CA VAL A 184 -8.55 6.68 -24.15
C VAL A 184 -7.97 5.30 -23.85
N LYS A 185 -6.66 5.15 -24.04
CA LYS A 185 -5.95 3.92 -23.68
C LYS A 185 -5.67 3.92 -22.18
N TRP A 186 -6.17 2.91 -21.47
CA TRP A 186 -5.97 2.77 -20.04
C TRP A 186 -5.92 1.30 -19.61
N SER A 187 -4.83 0.91 -18.95
CA SER A 187 -4.62 -0.48 -18.48
C SER A 187 -5.53 -0.89 -17.33
N GLY A 188 -6.10 0.08 -16.59
CA GLY A 188 -7.08 -0.21 -15.56
C GLY A 188 -8.43 -0.66 -16.13
N GLY A 189 -8.71 -0.39 -17.41
CA GLY A 189 -9.98 -0.70 -18.04
C GLY A 189 -10.35 -2.18 -17.97
N ASP A 190 -9.37 -3.06 -18.21
CA ASP A 190 -9.52 -4.52 -18.18
C ASP A 190 -10.04 -5.05 -16.83
N TYR A 191 -9.73 -4.37 -15.72
CA TYR A 191 -10.06 -4.81 -14.36
C TYR A 191 -11.19 -4.00 -13.71
N THR A 192 -11.47 -2.81 -14.24
CA THR A 192 -12.44 -1.87 -13.66
C THR A 192 -13.66 -1.64 -14.55
N ASN A 193 -13.76 -2.37 -15.67
CA ASN A 193 -14.78 -2.14 -16.69
C ASN A 193 -14.71 -0.67 -17.16
N ASP A 194 -13.52 -0.22 -17.57
CA ASP A 194 -13.25 1.15 -18.04
C ASP A 194 -13.73 2.25 -17.08
N THR A 195 -13.80 1.99 -15.77
CA THR A 195 -14.26 2.96 -14.76
C THR A 195 -13.11 3.43 -13.88
N CYS A 196 -12.74 4.69 -13.98
CA CYS A 196 -11.69 5.33 -13.16
C CYS A 196 -12.28 6.19 -12.03
N ALA A 197 -11.46 6.55 -11.05
CA ALA A 197 -11.81 7.49 -9.99
C ALA A 197 -11.30 8.90 -10.31
N VAL A 198 -12.04 9.90 -9.85
CA VAL A 198 -11.61 11.30 -9.81
C VAL A 198 -10.89 11.55 -8.49
N VAL A 199 -9.71 12.16 -8.57
CA VAL A 199 -8.94 12.58 -7.39
C VAL A 199 -9.10 14.07 -7.15
N ALA A 200 -9.16 14.48 -5.89
CA ALA A 200 -9.25 15.90 -5.55
C ALA A 200 -7.89 16.58 -5.67
N ASN A 201 -7.86 17.74 -6.33
CA ASN A 201 -6.68 18.60 -6.34
C ASN A 201 -6.71 19.50 -5.09
N SER A 202 -6.32 18.96 -3.93
CA SER A 202 -6.42 19.67 -2.66
C SER A 202 -5.12 20.38 -2.29
N THR A 203 -5.24 21.62 -1.80
CA THR A 203 -4.17 22.32 -1.07
C THR A 203 -4.72 22.72 0.31
N PRO A 204 -4.11 22.29 1.43
CA PRO A 204 -2.94 21.40 1.53
C PRO A 204 -3.28 19.94 1.22
N THR A 205 -2.26 19.18 0.81
CA THR A 205 -2.32 17.72 0.72
C THR A 205 -2.60 17.12 2.09
N ALA A 206 -3.38 16.04 2.15
CA ALA A 206 -3.54 15.30 3.39
C ALA A 206 -2.17 14.81 3.91
N THR A 207 -1.95 14.92 5.22
CA THR A 207 -0.73 14.42 5.87
C THR A 207 -0.84 12.90 6.02
N PRO A 208 0.15 12.12 5.54
CA PRO A 208 0.17 10.69 5.74
C PRO A 208 0.44 10.32 7.20
N ASP A 209 -0.01 9.14 7.62
CA ASP A 209 0.28 8.47 8.89
C ASP A 209 0.81 7.04 8.65
N PRO A 210 2.07 6.89 8.19
CA PRO A 210 2.65 5.59 7.84
C PRO A 210 2.76 4.63 9.04
N CYS A 211 2.84 5.17 10.25
CA CYS A 211 2.95 4.42 11.50
C CYS A 211 1.60 3.88 12.01
N ARG A 212 0.49 4.22 11.34
CA ARG A 212 -0.83 3.63 11.63
C ARG A 212 -0.88 2.14 11.24
N VAL A 213 -0.05 1.73 10.29
CA VAL A 213 0.03 0.34 9.84
C VAL A 213 0.67 -0.52 10.92
N HIS A 214 -0.10 -1.48 11.45
CA HIS A 214 0.37 -2.46 12.42
C HIS A 214 0.48 -3.84 11.78
N ILE A 215 1.67 -4.43 11.81
CA ILE A 215 1.90 -5.79 11.35
C ILE A 215 1.96 -6.70 12.58
N ASP A 216 0.98 -7.59 12.72
CA ASP A 216 0.99 -8.58 13.80
C ASP A 216 1.76 -9.85 13.43
N LYS A 217 1.97 -10.71 14.42
CA LYS A 217 2.68 -11.97 14.24
C LYS A 217 2.04 -12.88 13.19
N THR A 218 0.71 -12.95 13.14
CA THR A 218 0.00 -13.80 12.17
C THR A 218 0.18 -13.32 10.74
N THR A 219 0.30 -12.00 10.56
CA THR A 219 0.60 -11.36 9.29
C THR A 219 2.03 -11.67 8.85
N VAL A 220 3.00 -11.59 9.77
CA VAL A 220 4.40 -12.01 9.50
C VAL A 220 4.45 -13.48 9.09
N GLU A 221 3.76 -14.37 9.81
CA GLU A 221 3.69 -15.80 9.47
C GLU A 221 3.06 -16.02 8.08
N SER A 222 2.04 -15.25 7.71
CA SER A 222 1.44 -15.29 6.36
C SER A 222 2.41 -14.80 5.27
N MET A 223 3.21 -13.77 5.54
CA MET A 223 4.23 -13.26 4.60
C MET A 223 5.35 -14.28 4.39
N GLU A 224 5.81 -14.92 5.46
CA GLU A 224 6.79 -16.01 5.43
C GLU A 224 6.24 -17.22 4.65
N ALA A 225 4.96 -17.58 4.86
CA ALA A 225 4.30 -18.65 4.12
C ALA A 225 4.18 -18.32 2.63
N SER A 226 3.86 -17.08 2.27
CA SER A 226 3.85 -16.60 0.88
C SER A 226 5.23 -16.69 0.22
N LEU A 227 6.28 -16.30 0.95
CA LEU A 227 7.67 -16.46 0.50
C LEU A 227 8.00 -17.93 0.27
N LEU A 228 7.68 -18.82 1.22
CA LEU A 228 7.93 -20.26 1.09
C LEU A 228 7.20 -20.84 -0.11
N ALA A 229 5.90 -20.53 -0.29
CA ALA A 229 5.11 -20.99 -1.43
C ALA A 229 5.75 -20.58 -2.76
N ARG A 230 6.24 -19.34 -2.87
CA ARG A 230 6.94 -18.85 -4.06
C ARG A 230 8.26 -19.58 -4.29
N LEU A 231 9.04 -19.84 -3.24
CA LEU A 231 10.30 -20.60 -3.34
C LEU A 231 10.04 -22.06 -3.77
N CYS A 232 8.97 -22.67 -3.27
CA CYS A 232 8.56 -24.03 -3.64
C CYS A 232 8.05 -24.15 -5.07
N GLY A 233 7.53 -23.07 -5.66
CA GLY A 233 7.21 -23.00 -7.09
C GLY A 233 8.41 -22.75 -7.99
N GLY A 234 9.60 -22.51 -7.42
CA GLY A 234 10.82 -22.23 -8.16
C GLY A 234 11.49 -23.46 -8.77
N LEU A 235 12.52 -23.23 -9.59
CA LEU A 235 13.32 -24.29 -10.22
C LEU A 235 14.14 -25.10 -9.21
N THR A 236 14.50 -24.50 -8.08
CA THR A 236 15.27 -25.10 -6.99
C THR A 236 14.53 -24.95 -5.68
N PRO A 237 13.47 -25.74 -5.45
CA PRO A 237 12.66 -25.64 -4.25
C PRO A 237 13.46 -26.05 -2.99
N PRO A 238 13.24 -25.37 -1.86
CA PRO A 238 13.75 -25.81 -0.56
C PRO A 238 13.28 -27.22 -0.16
N SER A 239 14.01 -27.88 0.74
CA SER A 239 13.65 -29.21 1.24
C SER A 239 12.41 -29.22 2.13
N ASN A 240 12.04 -28.08 2.72
CA ASN A 240 10.88 -27.92 3.59
C ASN A 240 9.59 -27.56 2.84
N CYS A 241 9.56 -27.74 1.52
CA CYS A 241 8.36 -27.56 0.73
C CYS A 241 7.32 -28.65 1.04
N PRO A 242 6.03 -28.31 1.15
CA PRO A 242 4.98 -29.32 1.32
C PRO A 242 5.02 -30.36 0.19
N GLU A 243 4.94 -31.65 0.54
CA GLU A 243 5.01 -32.75 -0.42
C GLU A 243 3.81 -32.76 -1.40
N ASP A 244 2.69 -32.14 -1.01
CA ASP A 244 1.48 -32.05 -1.81
C ASP A 244 1.56 -30.90 -2.82
N LYS A 245 2.00 -31.23 -4.05
CA LYS A 245 1.95 -30.36 -5.24
C LYS A 245 0.52 -30.09 -5.74
N LYS A 246 -0.41 -29.67 -4.89
CA LYS A 246 -1.69 -29.09 -5.31
C LYS A 246 -1.63 -27.59 -5.12
N ASN A 247 -1.23 -26.89 -6.19
CA ASN A 247 -1.40 -25.46 -6.45
C ASN A 247 -1.82 -24.62 -5.23
N ALA A 248 -0.83 -24.14 -4.44
CA ALA A 248 -1.04 -23.26 -3.29
C ALA A 248 -1.78 -21.94 -3.63
N ALA A 249 -1.88 -21.59 -4.92
CA ALA A 249 -2.70 -20.49 -5.40
C ALA A 249 -4.21 -20.65 -5.07
N GLN A 250 -4.71 -21.89 -4.88
CA GLN A 250 -6.10 -22.14 -4.46
C GLN A 250 -6.30 -22.16 -2.95
N GLN A 251 -5.26 -22.40 -2.14
CA GLN A 251 -5.41 -22.48 -0.68
C GLN A 251 -5.54 -21.11 0.00
N LEU A 252 -4.92 -20.06 -0.56
CA LEU A 252 -5.08 -18.68 -0.06
C LEU A 252 -6.54 -18.19 -0.16
N ALA A 253 -7.32 -18.70 -1.13
CA ALA A 253 -8.75 -18.38 -1.26
C ALA A 253 -9.64 -19.12 -0.24
N VAL A 254 -9.16 -20.20 0.38
CA VAL A 254 -9.97 -21.04 1.28
C VAL A 254 -9.74 -20.71 2.77
N VAL A 255 -8.54 -20.26 3.13
CA VAL A 255 -8.21 -19.93 4.53
C VAL A 255 -8.85 -18.60 4.98
N GLY A 256 -9.08 -17.66 4.07
CA GLY A 256 -9.80 -16.40 4.35
C GLY A 256 -11.30 -16.56 4.63
N MET A 257 -11.89 -17.74 4.44
CA MET A 257 -13.33 -17.97 4.59
C MET A 257 -13.70 -18.89 5.78
N SER A 258 -12.73 -19.42 6.53
CA SER A 258 -13.00 -20.44 7.55
C SER A 258 -13.22 -19.91 8.97
N CYS A 259 -13.12 -18.60 9.21
CA CYS A 259 -13.40 -18.01 10.53
C CYS A 259 -14.84 -17.48 10.71
N LEU A 260 -15.74 -17.63 9.72
CA LEU A 260 -17.14 -17.15 9.82
C LEU A 260 -18.20 -18.25 10.00
N LEU A 261 -17.82 -19.52 10.17
CA LEU A 261 -18.76 -20.63 10.37
C LEU A 261 -18.80 -21.22 11.80
N ALA A 262 -18.30 -20.49 12.80
CA ALA A 262 -18.37 -20.90 14.20
C ALA A 262 -19.29 -20.04 15.09
N ALA A 263 -20.23 -19.26 14.50
CA ALA A 263 -21.11 -18.36 15.27
C ALA A 263 -22.63 -18.60 15.12
N PHE A 264 -23.07 -19.66 14.42
CA PHE A 264 -24.51 -20.04 14.37
C PHE A 264 -24.73 -21.53 14.66
N GLY A 265 -24.35 -21.94 15.87
CA GLY A 265 -24.51 -23.31 16.34
C GLY A 265 -24.90 -23.41 17.81
N ALA A 266 -25.69 -22.47 18.34
CA ALA A 266 -26.26 -22.58 19.68
C ALA A 266 -27.48 -21.66 19.88
N LEU A 267 -28.56 -21.84 19.12
CA LEU A 267 -29.86 -21.19 19.39
C LEU A 267 -31.05 -22.00 18.84
N GLY A 268 -30.96 -23.34 18.89
CA GLY A 268 -31.98 -24.25 18.35
C GLY A 268 -32.34 -25.43 19.27
N PHE A 269 -32.25 -25.26 20.60
CA PHE A 269 -32.64 -26.31 21.56
C PHE A 269 -33.46 -25.81 22.76
N PHE A 270 -34.18 -24.70 22.58
CA PHE A 270 -35.30 -24.35 23.45
C PHE A 270 -36.42 -23.76 22.60
N LEU A 271 -37.27 -24.64 22.05
CA LEU A 271 -38.72 -24.41 21.88
C LEU A 271 -39.35 -25.68 21.29
N VAL A 272 -40.25 -26.26 22.10
CA VAL A 272 -41.11 -27.46 21.94
C VAL A 272 -40.44 -28.80 22.22
#